data_AF-A0AA90NX52-F1
#
_entry.id   AF-A0AA90NX52-F1
#
_cell.length_a   1.000
_cell.length_b   1.000
_cell.length_c   1.000
_cell.angle_alpha   90.00
_cell.angle_beta   90.00
_cell.angle_gamma   90.00
#
_symmetry.space_group_name_H-M   'P 1'
#
loop_
_entity.id
_entity.type
_entity.pdbx_description
1 polymer ?
#
loop_
_entity_poly.entity_id
_entity_poly.type
_entity_poly.pdbx_seq_one_letter_code
_entity_poly.pdbx_strand_id
1 'polypeptide(L)' 'MKQITFASSEYTHKKIITKRDLFLNEMKKTVPWVRLLNIIEPYYSKKGKDNPPMPMPMPLKSMLRIYF' A
#
# COMPACT_ATOMS: atom_id res chain seq x y z
N MET A 1 32.75 -6.56 -19.28
CA MET A 1 32.10 -7.75 -18.68
C MET A 1 32.03 -7.55 -17.17
N LYS A 2 30.85 -7.67 -16.54
CA LYS A 2 30.69 -7.51 -15.09
C LYS A 2 30.86 -8.89 -14.44
N GLN A 3 31.96 -9.11 -13.73
CA GLN A 3 32.25 -10.39 -13.08
C GLN A 3 31.35 -10.56 -11.85
N ILE A 4 30.62 -11.66 -11.81
CA ILE A 4 29.74 -12.02 -10.69
C ILE A 4 30.53 -12.99 -9.82
N THR A 5 30.88 -12.57 -8.60
CA THR A 5 31.60 -13.41 -7.62
C THR A 5 30.62 -14.28 -6.84
N PHE A 6 31.09 -15.41 -6.29
CA PHE A 6 30.27 -16.34 -5.48
C PHE A 6 29.56 -15.64 -4.31
N ALA A 7 30.26 -14.70 -3.67
CA ALA A 7 29.68 -13.84 -2.62
C ALA A 7 28.53 -12.97 -3.15
N SER A 8 28.57 -12.52 -4.41
CA SER A 8 27.51 -11.69 -4.99
C SER A 8 26.29 -12.49 -5.47
N SER A 9 26.48 -13.74 -5.93
CA SER A 9 25.37 -14.61 -6.38
C SER A 9 24.41 -15.02 -5.26
N GLU A 10 24.87 -15.10 -4.01
CA GLU A 10 23.98 -15.40 -2.89
C GLU A 10 23.00 -14.25 -2.60
N TYR A 11 23.42 -13.00 -2.83
CA TYR A 11 22.57 -11.83 -2.63
C TYR A 11 21.67 -11.53 -3.83
N THR A 12 21.99 -11.98 -5.05
CA THR A 12 21.13 -11.74 -6.22
C THR A 12 19.77 -12.43 -6.13
N HIS A 13 19.68 -13.54 -5.40
CA HIS A 13 18.42 -14.28 -5.17
C HIS A 13 17.68 -13.84 -3.91
N LYS A 14 18.31 -13.04 -3.05
CA LYS A 14 17.72 -12.59 -1.79
C LYS A 14 16.89 -11.35 -2.06
N LYS A 15 15.57 -11.51 -2.06
CA LYS A 15 14.64 -10.37 -2.13
C LYS A 15 14.93 -9.46 -0.94
N ILE A 16 15.44 -8.26 -1.20
CA ILE A 16 15.69 -7.26 -0.17
C ILE A 16 14.32 -6.87 0.37
N ILE A 17 14.02 -7.32 1.59
CA ILE A 17 12.83 -6.89 2.30
C ILE A 17 13.13 -5.49 2.81
N THR A 18 12.43 -4.50 2.27
CA THR A 18 12.62 -3.12 2.73
C THR A 18 11.98 -2.92 4.10
N LYS A 19 12.47 -1.95 4.88
CA LYS A 19 11.83 -1.56 6.15
C LYS A 19 10.35 -1.19 5.95
N ARG A 20 10.03 -0.59 4.79
CA ARG A 20 8.66 -0.26 4.39
C ARG A 20 7.80 -1.52 4.19
N ASP A 21 8.32 -2.58 3.59
CA ASP A 21 7.57 -3.83 3.41
C ASP A 21 7.28 -4.52 4.75
N LEU A 22 8.23 -4.52 5.68
CA LEU A 22 8.02 -5.02 7.04
C LEU A 22 6.93 -4.22 7.75
N PHE A 23 7.03 -2.89 7.71
CA PHE A 23 6.05 -1.98 8.30
C PHE A 23 4.65 -2.20 7.72
N LEU A 24 4.51 -2.25 6.39
CA LEU A 24 3.22 -2.51 5.73
C LEU A 24 2.66 -3.90 6.09
N ASN A 25 3.52 -4.89 6.33
CA ASN A 25 3.08 -6.23 6.73
C ASN A 25 2.61 -6.27 8.19
N GLU A 26 3.30 -5.55 9.08
CA GLU A 26 2.85 -5.37 10.47
C GLU A 26 1.54 -4.61 10.52
N MET A 27 1.42 -3.49 9.79
CA MET A 27 0.18 -2.71 9.69
C MET A 27 -1.00 -3.52 9.14
N LYS A 28 -0.76 -4.46 8.21
CA LYS A 28 -1.82 -5.37 7.73
C LYS A 28 -2.37 -6.26 8.84
N LYS A 29 -1.54 -6.65 9.80
CA LYS A 29 -1.94 -7.52 10.93
C LYS A 29 -2.53 -6.73 12.09
N THR A 30 -2.01 -5.53 12.38
CA THR A 30 -2.39 -4.74 13.55
C THR A 30 -3.60 -3.86 13.31
N VAL A 31 -3.78 -3.33 12.09
CA VAL A 31 -4.85 -2.37 11.80
C VAL A 31 -6.15 -3.12 11.44
N PRO A 32 -7.27 -2.85 12.13
CA PRO A 32 -8.57 -3.43 11.78
C PRO A 32 -9.16 -2.71 10.56
N TRP A 33 -8.62 -3.00 9.37
CA TRP A 33 -8.94 -2.34 8.10
C TRP A 33 -10.43 -2.27 7.79
N VAL A 34 -11.18 -3.35 8.09
CA VAL A 34 -12.64 -3.40 7.84
C VAL A 34 -13.37 -2.37 8.69
N ARG A 35 -13.04 -2.29 9.98
CA ARG A 35 -13.66 -1.32 10.90
C ARG A 35 -13.33 0.11 10.50
N LEU A 36 -12.07 0.35 10.14
CA LEU A 36 -11.58 1.66 9.74
C LEU A 36 -12.24 2.12 8.43
N LEU A 37 -12.39 1.23 7.45
CA LEU A 37 -13.11 1.53 6.21
C LEU A 37 -14.59 1.82 6.47
N ASN A 38 -15.28 1.05 7.31
CA ASN A 38 -16.69 1.28 7.64
C ASN A 38 -16.94 2.63 8.33
N ILE A 39 -16.00 3.10 9.15
CA ILE A 39 -16.09 4.42 9.80
C ILE A 39 -15.87 5.53 8.79
N ILE A 40 -14.94 5.37 7.85
CA ILE A 40 -14.56 6.41 6.89
C ILE A 40 -15.53 6.47 5.71
N GLU A 41 -16.09 5.34 5.28
CA GLU A 41 -17.02 5.22 4.14
C GLU A 41 -18.17 6.24 4.13
N PRO A 42 -18.90 6.51 5.23
CA PRO A 42 -19.98 7.51 5.23
C PRO A 42 -19.48 8.95 5.07
N TYR A 43 -18.25 9.26 5.48
CA TYR A 43 -17.63 10.59 5.33
C TYR A 43 -16.85 10.72 4.02
N TYR A 44 -16.48 9.60 3.41
CA TYR A 44 -15.79 9.52 2.14
C TYR A 44 -16.81 9.56 1.01
N SER A 45 -17.40 10.74 0.80
CA SER A 45 -18.52 10.95 -0.11
C SER A 45 -18.25 10.35 -1.50
N LYS A 46 -19.05 9.36 -1.88
CA LYS A 46 -19.20 8.89 -3.26
C LYS A 46 -20.40 9.59 -3.87
N LYS A 47 -20.19 10.25 -5.01
CA LYS A 47 -21.20 10.83 -5.93
C LYS A 47 -22.05 11.96 -5.33
N GLY A 48 -21.65 13.20 -5.60
CA GLY A 48 -22.60 14.30 -5.76
C GLY A 48 -23.16 14.26 -7.18
N LYS A 49 -24.49 14.35 -7.33
CA LYS A 49 -25.22 14.32 -8.61
C LYS A 49 -24.94 15.56 -9.49
N ASP A 50 -24.40 16.64 -8.90
CA ASP A 50 -24.36 17.97 -9.49
C ASP A 50 -22.94 18.59 -9.58
N ASN A 51 -21.88 17.80 -9.38
CA ASN A 51 -20.51 18.26 -9.59
C ASN A 51 -19.81 17.37 -10.62
N PRO A 52 -19.02 17.94 -11.56
CA PRO A 52 -18.34 17.16 -12.57
C PRO A 52 -17.49 16.07 -11.89
N PRO A 53 -17.54 14.83 -12.39
CA PRO A 53 -16.99 13.69 -11.69
C PRO A 53 -15.49 13.88 -11.63
N MET A 54 -14.96 14.28 -10.47
CA MET A 54 -13.55 14.00 -10.20
C MET A 54 -13.48 12.47 -10.12
N PRO A 55 -12.82 11.80 -11.07
CA PRO A 55 -12.59 10.37 -10.91
C PRO A 55 -11.61 10.29 -9.75
N MET A 56 -12.09 9.97 -8.55
CA MET A 56 -11.19 9.64 -7.45
C MET A 56 -10.33 8.48 -7.95
N PRO A 57 -9.03 8.68 -8.22
CA PRO A 57 -8.27 7.76 -9.06
C PRO A 57 -7.85 6.49 -8.30
N MET A 58 -8.17 6.39 -7.00
CA MET A 58 -7.69 5.33 -6.12
C MET A 58 -8.76 4.89 -5.11
N PRO A 59 -8.93 3.58 -4.87
CA PRO A 59 -9.73 3.06 -3.76
C PRO A 59 -9.22 3.60 -2.41
N LEU A 60 -10.12 3.92 -1.48
CA LEU A 60 -9.76 4.38 -0.11
C LEU A 60 -8.74 3.43 0.56
N LYS A 61 -8.88 2.12 0.35
CA LYS A 61 -7.93 1.09 0.79
C LYS A 61 -6.53 1.26 0.22
N SER A 62 -6.40 1.73 -1.03
CA SER A 62 -5.13 2.02 -1.68
C SER A 62 -4.52 3.32 -1.15
N MET A 63 -5.34 4.35 -0.96
CA MET A 63 -4.92 5.63 -0.36
C MET A 63 -4.32 5.39 1.04
N LEU A 64 -5.03 4.66 1.89
CA LEU A 64 -4.56 4.36 3.24
C LEU A 64 -3.32 3.44 3.28
N ARG A 65 -2.95 2.77 2.19
CA ARG A 65 -1.72 1.97 2.10
C ARG A 65 -0.52 2.73 1.51
N ILE A 66 -0.79 3.88 0.91
CA ILE A 66 0.25 4.75 0.34
C ILE A 66 0.74 5.70 1.43
N TYR A 67 -0.19 6.32 2.16
CA TYR A 67 0.08 7.34 3.17
C TYR A 67 0.41 6.79 4.56
N PHE A 68 0.08 5.53 4.82
CA PHE A 68 0.62 4.75 5.93
C PHE A 68 1.55 3.69 5.36
#